data_AF-A0A7Y8LYZ3-F1
#
_entry.id   AF-A0A7Y8LYZ3-F1
#
_cell.length_a   1.000
_cell.length_b   1.000
_cell.length_c   1.000
_cell.angle_alpha   90.00
_cell.angle_beta   90.00
_cell.angle_gamma   90.00
#
_symmetry.space_group_name_H-M   'P 1'
#
loop_
_entity.id
_entity.type
_entity.pdbx_description
1 polymer ?
#
loop_
_entity_poly.entity_id
_entity_poly.type
_entity_poly.pdbx_seq_one_letter_code
_entity_poly.pdbx_strand_id
1 'polypeptide(L)'
;MNGSINDWLGIRTDFSGHYSTGSGIDVKLHTFAFGPQLSYRRHDKVVPFFHALFGGGWASADFQDIEYSDAAFVANIGGGMDWTAHKNCAVRVIQLDSLLTRFGPHTSFDPRISAGIVFRLGSK
;
A
#
# COMPACT_ATOMS: atom_id res chain seq x y z
N MET A 1 -5.10 9.02 4.84
CA MET A 1 -5.41 9.59 6.17
C MET A 1 -5.47 8.43 7.16
N ASN A 2 -4.74 8.48 8.27
CA ASN A 2 -4.72 7.38 9.24
C ASN A 2 -5.67 7.71 10.41
N GLY A 3 -6.76 6.95 10.57
CA GLY A 3 -7.61 6.98 11.76
C GLY A 3 -7.06 5.99 12.80
N SER A 4 -6.81 6.47 14.02
CA SER A 4 -6.30 5.66 15.14
C SER A 4 -7.43 5.49 16.15
N ILE A 5 -7.87 4.25 16.38
CA ILE A 5 -8.91 3.93 17.39
C ILE A 5 -8.24 3.56 18.73
N ASN A 6 -6.99 3.07 18.70
CA ASN A 6 -6.13 2.81 19.86
C ASN A 6 -4.66 3.06 19.50
N ASP A 7 -3.79 3.33 20.49
CA ASP A 7 -2.36 3.68 20.30
C ASP A 7 -1.53 2.66 19.49
N TRP A 8 -2.07 1.46 19.26
CA TRP A 8 -1.45 0.36 18.55
C TRP A 8 -2.22 -0.15 17.32
N LEU A 9 -3.48 0.24 17.14
CA LEU A 9 -4.34 -0.22 16.04
C LEU A 9 -4.88 0.98 15.26
N GLY A 10 -4.47 1.08 14.01
CA GLY A 10 -4.94 2.06 13.05
C GLY A 10 -5.54 1.41 11.81
N ILE A 11 -6.19 2.22 10.99
CA ILE A 11 -6.66 1.84 9.66
C ILE A 11 -5.68 2.41 8.62
N ARG A 12 -5.29 1.58 7.66
CA ARG A 12 -4.49 1.98 6.50
C ARG A 12 -5.29 1.73 5.23
N THR A 13 -5.16 2.66 4.31
CA THR A 13 -5.74 2.61 2.97
C THR A 13 -4.61 2.83 1.96
N ASP A 14 -4.59 2.01 0.92
CA ASP A 14 -3.63 2.06 -0.17
C ASP A 14 -4.38 2.25 -1.49
N PHE A 15 -3.94 3.23 -2.27
CA PHE A 15 -4.49 3.52 -3.60
C PHE A 15 -3.31 3.68 -4.56
N SER A 16 -3.28 2.88 -5.62
CA SER A 16 -2.26 2.98 -6.66
C SER A 16 -2.92 3.09 -8.03
N GLY A 17 -2.36 3.95 -8.88
CA GLY A 17 -2.71 4.08 -10.28
C GLY A 17 -1.47 3.85 -11.12
N HIS A 18 -1.46 2.78 -11.90
CA HIS A 18 -0.41 2.49 -12.87
C HIS A 18 -0.94 2.79 -14.27
N TYR A 19 -0.24 3.65 -15.00
CA TYR A 19 -0.53 3.98 -16.38
C TYR A 19 0.68 3.58 -17.21
N SER A 20 0.46 2.77 -18.24
CA SER A 20 1.51 2.38 -19.17
C SER A 20 0.97 2.49 -20.58
N THR A 21 1.66 3.27 -21.41
CA THR A 21 1.36 3.41 -22.84
C THR A 21 2.50 2.78 -23.63
N GLY A 22 2.21 1.79 -24.46
CA GLY A 22 3.21 1.13 -25.29
C GLY A 22 2.60 0.65 -26.60
N SER A 23 3.22 0.99 -27.73
CA SER A 23 2.84 0.52 -29.08
C SER A 23 1.35 0.67 -29.44
N GLY A 24 0.69 1.75 -29.02
CA GLY A 24 -0.74 2.00 -29.28
C GLY A 24 -1.70 1.25 -28.35
N ILE A 25 -1.19 0.64 -27.27
CA ILE A 25 -1.96 0.04 -26.19
C ILE A 25 -1.90 0.97 -24.99
N ASP A 26 -3.05 1.44 -24.50
CA ASP A 26 -3.15 2.20 -23.26
C ASP A 26 -3.63 1.28 -22.14
N VAL A 27 -2.77 1.03 -21.15
CA VAL A 27 -3.09 0.19 -19.99
C VAL A 27 -3.23 1.06 -18.76
N LYS A 28 -4.39 0.98 -18.11
CA LYS A 28 -4.76 1.69 -16.88
C LYS A 28 -5.06 0.66 -15.80
N LEU A 29 -4.30 0.66 -14.72
CA LEU A 29 -4.52 -0.21 -13.58
C LEU A 29 -4.76 0.64 -12.34
N HIS A 30 -5.94 0.51 -11.76
CA HIS A 30 -6.30 1.14 -10.50
C HIS A 30 -6.43 0.07 -9.43
N THR A 31 -5.72 0.23 -8.31
CA THR A 31 -5.86 -0.66 -7.16
C THR A 31 -6.28 0.13 -5.94
N PHE A 32 -7.17 -0.47 -5.16
CA PHE A 32 -7.61 0.07 -3.88
C PHE A 32 -7.64 -1.05 -2.85
N ALA A 33 -6.90 -0.86 -1.76
CA ALA A 33 -6.86 -1.80 -0.64
C ALA A 33 -7.01 -1.06 0.69
N PHE A 34 -7.67 -1.68 1.64
CA PHE A 34 -7.82 -1.12 2.99
C PHE A 34 -7.73 -2.22 4.03
N GLY A 35 -7.35 -1.87 5.25
CA GLY A 35 -7.28 -2.86 6.32
C GLY A 35 -6.62 -2.35 7.59
N PRO A 36 -6.49 -3.23 8.59
CA PRO A 36 -5.83 -2.92 9.84
C PRO A 36 -4.32 -2.73 9.65
N GLN A 37 -3.80 -1.72 10.33
CA GLN A 37 -2.38 -1.54 10.60
C GLN A 37 -2.14 -1.60 12.10
N LEU A 38 -1.34 -2.56 12.51
CA LEU A 38 -0.79 -2.67 13.85
C LEU A 38 0.50 -1.85 13.94
N SER A 39 0.68 -1.08 15.00
CA SER A 39 1.88 -0.28 15.23
C SER A 39 2.28 -0.37 16.69
N TYR A 40 3.50 -0.81 16.99
CA TYR A 40 3.94 -1.00 18.36
C TYR A 40 4.74 0.21 18.84
N ARG A 41 4.11 1.11 19.59
CA ARG A 41 4.71 2.38 20.05
C ARG A 41 5.29 2.32 21.47
N ARG A 42 5.81 1.17 21.92
CA ARG A 42 6.37 1.04 23.29
C ARG A 42 7.65 1.87 23.49
N HIS A 43 8.43 2.08 22.44
CA HIS A 43 9.62 2.92 22.49
C HIS A 43 9.42 4.19 21.66
N ASP A 44 9.71 5.35 22.24
CA ASP A 44 9.56 6.65 21.55
C ASP A 44 10.37 6.73 20.26
N LYS A 45 11.51 6.03 20.21
CA LYS A 45 12.44 6.04 19.08
C LYS A 45 12.09 5.04 17.99
N VAL A 46 11.57 3.85 18.30
CA VAL A 46 11.41 2.77 17.30
C VAL A 46 9.99 2.24 17.33
N VAL A 47 9.31 2.34 16.20
CA VAL A 47 7.92 1.94 16.02
C VAL A 47 7.85 0.91 14.90
N PRO A 48 7.93 -0.39 15.21
CA PRO A 48 7.61 -1.40 14.23
C PRO A 48 6.10 -1.40 13.95
N PHE A 49 5.74 -1.67 12.70
CA PHE A 49 4.36 -1.75 12.25
C PHE A 49 4.17 -2.95 11.33
N PHE A 50 2.94 -3.45 11.30
CA PHE A 50 2.49 -4.51 10.42
C PHE A 50 1.13 -4.12 9.86
N HIS A 51 0.86 -4.38 8.59
CA HIS A 51 -0.44 -4.17 8.00
C HIS A 51 -0.86 -5.36 7.17
N ALA A 52 -2.17 -5.56 7.10
CA ALA A 52 -2.80 -6.49 6.17
C ALA A 52 -3.93 -5.73 5.50
N LEU A 53 -3.80 -5.46 4.22
CA LEU A 53 -4.74 -4.71 3.41
C LEU A 53 -5.37 -5.68 2.41
N PHE A 54 -6.67 -5.54 2.20
CA PHE A 54 -7.42 -6.32 1.23
C PHE A 54 -8.31 -5.38 0.43
N GLY A 55 -8.55 -5.72 -0.82
CA GLY A 55 -9.38 -4.91 -1.69
C GLY A 55 -9.42 -5.44 -3.12
N GLY A 56 -9.66 -4.51 -4.04
CA GLY A 56 -9.87 -4.81 -5.44
C GLY A 56 -9.06 -3.88 -6.33
N GLY A 57 -8.74 -4.36 -7.52
CA GLY A 57 -8.20 -3.55 -8.58
C GLY A 57 -9.00 -3.76 -9.86
N TRP A 58 -8.94 -2.76 -10.74
CA TRP A 58 -9.50 -2.86 -12.08
C TRP A 58 -8.39 -2.51 -13.06
N ALA A 59 -8.15 -3.41 -14.00
CA ALA A 59 -7.23 -3.20 -15.11
C ALA A 59 -8.04 -3.01 -16.37
N SER A 60 -7.89 -1.86 -17.02
CA SER A 60 -8.41 -1.59 -18.36
C SER A 60 -7.25 -1.53 -19.34
N ALA A 61 -7.38 -2.21 -20.47
CA ALA A 61 -6.45 -2.13 -21.60
C ALA A 61 -7.23 -1.74 -22.86
N ASP A 62 -6.80 -0.64 -23.48
CA ASP A 62 -7.38 -0.10 -24.70
C ASP A 62 -6.47 -0.48 -25.89
N PHE A 63 -7.00 -1.20 -26.88
CA PHE A 63 -6.28 -1.51 -28.12
C PHE A 63 -7.19 -1.36 -29.34
N GLN A 64 -6.89 -0.39 -30.22
CA GLN A 64 -7.63 -0.16 -31.48
C GLN A 64 -9.17 -0.23 -31.32
N ASP A 65 -9.73 0.60 -30.44
CA ASP A 65 -11.17 0.71 -30.14
C ASP A 65 -11.81 -0.50 -29.43
N ILE A 66 -11.01 -1.45 -28.94
CA ILE A 66 -11.48 -2.53 -28.07
C ILE A 66 -10.97 -2.29 -26.64
N GLU A 67 -11.91 -2.08 -25.73
CA GLU A 67 -11.64 -1.94 -24.28
C GLU A 67 -11.81 -3.32 -23.61
N TYR A 68 -10.73 -3.78 -22.95
CA TYR A 68 -10.77 -4.95 -22.08
C TYR A 68 -10.62 -4.50 -20.63
N SER A 69 -11.66 -4.72 -19.82
CA SER A 69 -11.62 -4.48 -18.38
C SER A 69 -11.65 -5.80 -17.60
N ASP A 70 -10.75 -5.98 -16.64
CA ASP A 70 -10.78 -7.10 -15.72
C ASP A 70 -10.69 -6.63 -14.26
N ALA A 71 -11.42 -7.34 -13.39
CA ALA A 71 -11.43 -7.08 -11.95
C ALA A 71 -10.51 -8.06 -11.24
N ALA A 72 -9.63 -7.54 -10.40
CA ALA A 72 -8.65 -8.31 -9.66
C ALA A 72 -8.88 -8.17 -8.16
N PHE A 73 -8.62 -9.26 -7.43
CA PHE A 73 -8.50 -9.17 -5.99
C PHE A 73 -7.08 -8.73 -5.63
N VAL A 74 -6.96 -7.76 -4.72
CA VAL A 74 -5.68 -7.21 -4.26
C VAL A 74 -5.55 -7.48 -2.77
N ALA A 75 -4.45 -8.09 -2.36
CA ALA A 75 -4.04 -8.20 -0.97
C ALA A 75 -2.63 -7.65 -0.82
N ASN A 76 -2.42 -6.79 0.17
CA ASN A 76 -1.10 -6.29 0.52
C ASN A 76 -0.80 -6.63 1.97
N ILE A 77 0.16 -7.50 2.19
CA ILE A 77 0.59 -7.88 3.53
C ILE A 77 2.03 -7.43 3.69
N GLY A 78 2.28 -6.64 4.72
CA GLY A 78 3.56 -5.98 4.87
C GLY A 78 3.83 -5.54 6.29
N GLY A 79 5.09 -5.21 6.54
CA GLY A 79 5.53 -4.72 7.82
C GLY A 79 6.81 -3.92 7.67
N GLY A 80 7.08 -3.08 8.66
CA GLY A 80 8.23 -2.21 8.62
C GLY A 80 8.57 -1.64 9.98
N MET A 81 9.57 -0.77 9.98
CA MET A 81 10.08 -0.13 11.17
C MET A 81 10.32 1.35 10.90
N ASP A 82 9.63 2.18 11.68
CA ASP A 82 9.80 3.63 11.66
C ASP A 82 10.66 4.05 12.86
N TRP A 83 11.73 4.79 12.60
CA TRP A 83 12.59 5.42 13.58
C TRP A 83 12.18 6.88 13.78
N THR A 84 11.59 7.22 14.92
CA THR A 84 11.19 8.58 15.26
C THR A 84 12.42 9.42 15.61
N ALA A 85 12.80 10.35 14.73
CA ALA A 85 13.87 11.30 14.99
C ALA A 85 13.37 12.50 15.81
N HIS A 86 12.17 13.00 15.49
CA HIS A 86 11.49 14.11 16.17
C HIS A 86 9.98 13.85 16.27
N LYS A 87 9.29 14.61 17.12
CA LYS A 87 7.82 14.51 17.31
C LYS A 87 7.02 14.58 16.00
N ASN A 88 7.53 15.31 15.01
CA ASN A 88 6.88 15.52 13.71
C ASN A 88 7.56 14.79 12.54
N CYS A 89 8.73 14.16 12.76
CA CYS A 89 9.52 13.53 11.71
C CYS A 89 10.00 12.15 12.16
N ALA A 90 9.67 11.13 11.38
CA ALA A 90 10.21 9.79 11.51
C ALA A 90 10.88 9.38 10.21
N VAL A 91 11.87 8.49 10.29
CA VAL A 91 12.51 7.87 9.15
C VAL A 91 12.06 6.42 9.12
N ARG A 92 11.43 6.02 8.02
CA ARG A 92 11.14 4.62 7.74
C ARG A 92 12.42 3.93 7.32
N VAL A 93 12.97 3.16 8.26
CA VAL A 93 14.24 2.44 8.08
C VAL A 93 14.06 1.33 7.05
N ILE A 94 12.96 0.59 7.17
CA ILE A 94 12.62 -0.49 6.26
C ILE A 94 11.11 -0.73 6.26
N GLN A 95 10.58 -1.04 5.10
CA GLN A 95 9.24 -1.56 4.90
C GLN A 95 9.31 -2.64 3.83
N LEU A 96 8.73 -3.79 4.15
CA LEU A 96 8.60 -4.94 3.28
C LEU A 96 7.12 -5.17 3.07
N ASP A 97 6.68 -5.05 1.82
CA ASP A 97 5.30 -5.25 1.43
C ASP A 97 5.25 -6.39 0.41
N SER A 98 4.25 -7.24 0.51
CA SER A 98 3.98 -8.29 -0.46
C SER A 98 2.62 -8.01 -1.08
N LEU A 99 2.63 -7.54 -2.33
CA LEU A 99 1.40 -7.35 -3.08
C LEU A 99 1.05 -8.66 -3.79
N LEU A 100 -0.12 -9.19 -3.44
CA LEU A 100 -0.76 -10.30 -4.11
C LEU A 100 -1.87 -9.72 -4.96
N THR A 101 -1.78 -9.93 -6.27
CA THR A 101 -2.85 -9.57 -7.19
C THR A 101 -3.36 -10.83 -7.88
N ARG A 102 -4.66 -11.08 -7.79
CA ARG A 102 -5.29 -12.25 -8.39
C ARG A 102 -6.21 -11.81 -9.54
N PHE A 103 -5.77 -12.09 -10.76
CA PHE A 103 -6.52 -11.92 -12.01
C PHE A 103 -7.01 -13.30 -12.45
N GLY A 104 -8.30 -13.60 -12.23
CA GLY A 104 -8.88 -14.92 -12.55
C GLY A 104 -8.16 -16.11 -11.88
N PRO A 105 -7.64 -17.10 -12.63
CA PRO A 105 -6.93 -18.27 -12.09
C PRO A 105 -5.46 -17.99 -11.73
N HIS A 106 -4.89 -16.85 -12.13
CA HIS A 106 -3.48 -16.53 -11.93
C HIS A 106 -3.29 -15.62 -10.71
N THR A 107 -2.35 -15.99 -9.84
CA THR A 107 -1.94 -15.18 -8.69
C THR A 107 -0.54 -14.66 -8.94
N SER A 108 -0.39 -13.33 -9.01
CA SER A 108 0.89 -12.65 -9.10
C SER A 108 1.35 -12.26 -7.70
N PHE A 109 2.63 -12.51 -7.41
CA PHE A 109 3.28 -12.17 -6.15
C PHE A 109 4.41 -11.18 -6.40
N ASP A 110 4.24 -9.95 -5.94
CA ASP A 110 5.19 -8.86 -6.13
C ASP A 110 5.73 -8.39 -4.77
N PRO A 111 6.92 -8.87 -4.34
CA PRO A 111 7.56 -8.38 -3.14
C PRO A 111 8.16 -6.99 -3.39
N ARG A 112 8.02 -6.11 -2.41
CA ARG A 112 8.46 -4.72 -2.46
C ARG A 112 9.23 -4.39 -1.20
N ILE A 113 10.35 -3.70 -1.37
CA ILE A 113 11.12 -3.12 -0.27
C ILE A 113 11.14 -1.61 -0.44
N SER A 114 10.98 -0.88 0.66
CA SER A 114 10.93 0.59 0.65
C SER A 114 11.56 1.16 1.91
N ALA A 115 12.17 2.32 1.76
CA ALA A 115 12.68 3.16 2.84
C ALA A 115 12.31 4.62 2.53
N GLY A 116 12.13 5.46 3.54
CA GLY A 116 11.69 6.83 3.30
C GLY A 116 11.55 7.69 4.54
N ILE A 117 11.05 8.91 4.36
CA ILE A 117 10.80 9.87 5.45
C ILE A 117 9.30 9.96 5.68
N VAL A 118 8.90 9.94 6.95
CA VAL A 118 7.52 9.96 7.40
C VAL A 118 7.26 11.23 8.20
N PHE A 119 6.39 12.09 7.70
CA PHE A 119 5.94 13.28 8.41
C PHE A 119 4.69 12.99 9.23
N ARG A 120 4.73 13.29 10.53
CA ARG A 120 3.60 13.13 11.45
C ARG A 120 2.96 14.50 11.65
N LEU A 121 1.86 14.74 10.93
CA LEU A 121 1.03 15.94 11.07
C LEU A 121 -0.08 15.63 12.09
N GLY A 122 -0.05 16.28 13.26
CA GLY A 122 -1.08 16.06 14.29
C GLY A 122 -0.68 16.24 15.77
N SER A 123 0.54 16.67 16.08
CA SER A 123 0.90 17.04 17.45
C SER A 123 0.47 18.48 17.73
N LYS A 124 -0.60 18.68 18.49
CA LYS A 124 -0.85 19.93 19.22
C LYS A 124 -0.57 19.67 20.70
#